data_AF-A0A2E1PHS4-F1
#
_entry.id   AF-A0A2E1PHS4-F1
#
_cell.length_a   1.000
_cell.length_b   1.000
_cell.length_c   1.000
_cell.angle_alpha   90.00
_cell.angle_beta   90.00
_cell.angle_gamma   90.00
#
_symmetry.space_group_name_H-M   'P 1'
#
loop_
_entity.id
_entity.type
_entity.pdbx_description
1 polymer ?
#
loop_
_entity_poly.entity_id
_entity_poly.type
_entity_poly.pdbx_seq_one_letter_code
_entity_poly.pdbx_strand_id
1 'polypeptide(L)'
;MKKILFFIIICISANQISAYDTSNFAEQLSNVKISKNVDIANDKCPNSSDGCLVRSANGELTIYIKEFTSVEMEDIAIFGLMYDAFQFQVNGKVDKFKTCRMKLTYAQQNNHRSAASLLKKKC
;
A
#
# COMPACT_ATOMS: atom_id res chain seq x y z
N MET A 1 -23.00 -31.01 41.70
CA MET A 1 -23.71 -29.77 41.31
C MET A 1 -23.13 -29.23 40.01
N LYS A 2 -24.02 -28.82 39.11
CA LYS A 2 -23.88 -27.83 38.00
C LYS A 2 -22.69 -27.90 37.00
N LYS A 3 -23.14 -28.15 35.74
CA LYS A 3 -22.61 -27.86 34.40
C LYS A 3 -21.77 -26.58 34.26
N ILE A 4 -20.89 -26.58 33.23
CA ILE A 4 -20.63 -25.56 32.16
C ILE A 4 -19.19 -25.80 31.67
N LEU A 5 -18.98 -26.58 30.60
CA LEU A 5 -18.82 -26.12 29.21
C LEU A 5 -17.89 -24.90 29.05
N PHE A 6 -16.66 -25.12 28.60
CA PHE A 6 -15.97 -24.15 27.75
C PHE A 6 -15.12 -24.86 26.69
N PHE A 7 -15.74 -25.05 25.53
CA PHE A 7 -15.08 -25.26 24.25
C PHE A 7 -14.24 -24.00 23.97
N ILE A 8 -12.91 -24.13 23.86
CA ILE A 8 -12.11 -23.18 23.08
C ILE A 8 -11.31 -24.00 22.09
N ILE A 9 -11.93 -24.23 20.93
CA ILE A 9 -11.23 -24.56 19.70
C ILE A 9 -10.32 -23.38 19.42
N ILE A 10 -9.02 -23.55 19.62
CA ILE A 10 -8.03 -22.62 19.11
C ILE A 10 -7.98 -22.85 17.60
N CYS A 11 -8.85 -22.15 16.87
CA CYS A 11 -8.66 -21.95 15.44
C CYS A 11 -7.42 -21.08 15.27
N ILE A 12 -6.25 -21.72 15.21
CA ILE A 12 -5.08 -21.12 14.59
C ILE A 12 -5.42 -21.07 13.10
N SER A 13 -6.16 -20.05 12.67
CA SER A 13 -6.08 -19.61 11.29
C SER A 13 -4.68 -19.05 11.13
N ALA A 14 -3.72 -19.94 10.86
CA ALA A 14 -2.48 -19.60 10.23
C ALA A 14 -2.87 -18.84 8.97
N ASN A 15 -2.84 -17.50 9.03
CA ASN A 15 -2.78 -16.70 7.84
C ASN A 15 -1.50 -17.16 7.15
N GLN A 16 -1.65 -18.07 6.20
CA GLN A 16 -0.68 -18.29 5.18
C GLN A 16 -0.65 -16.99 4.40
N ILE A 17 0.16 -16.04 4.89
CA ILE A 17 0.76 -15.03 4.06
C ILE A 17 1.61 -15.86 3.12
N SER A 18 0.97 -16.31 2.04
CA SER A 18 1.62 -16.89 0.88
C SER A 18 2.84 -16.02 0.64
N ALA A 19 4.02 -16.65 0.67
CA ALA A 19 5.24 -16.05 0.18
C ALA A 19 4.94 -15.68 -1.27
N TYR A 20 4.48 -14.45 -1.47
CA TYR A 20 4.20 -13.90 -2.78
C TYR A 20 5.54 -13.88 -3.47
N ASP A 21 5.64 -14.61 -4.58
CA ASP A 21 6.87 -14.70 -5.35
C ASP A 21 7.28 -13.29 -5.77
N THR A 22 8.31 -12.76 -5.11
CA THR A 22 8.76 -11.38 -5.30
C THR A 22 9.23 -11.13 -6.73
N SER A 23 9.54 -12.20 -7.49
CA SER A 23 9.83 -12.11 -8.92
C SER A 23 8.62 -11.58 -9.72
N ASN A 24 7.42 -12.03 -9.38
CA ASN A 24 6.17 -11.61 -10.00
C ASN A 24 5.82 -10.14 -9.65
N PHE A 25 6.19 -9.69 -8.45
CA PHE A 25 5.99 -8.28 -8.05
C PHE A 25 6.85 -7.32 -8.88
N ALA A 26 8.14 -7.63 -9.04
CA ALA A 26 9.05 -6.80 -9.81
C ALA A 26 8.70 -6.79 -11.31
N GLU A 27 8.33 -7.95 -11.86
CA GLU A 27 7.90 -8.05 -13.26
C GLU A 27 6.63 -7.24 -13.53
N GLN A 28 5.61 -7.34 -12.67
CA GLN A 28 4.37 -6.59 -12.84
C GLN A 28 4.60 -5.09 -12.77
N LEU A 29 5.47 -4.62 -11.88
CA LEU A 29 5.75 -3.19 -11.73
C LEU A 29 6.76 -2.63 -12.73
N SER A 30 7.39 -3.46 -13.56
CA SER A 30 8.41 -3.04 -14.54
C SER A 30 7.95 -1.93 -15.50
N ASN A 31 6.65 -1.85 -15.76
CA ASN A 31 6.04 -0.86 -16.65
C ASN A 31 5.38 0.32 -15.92
N VAL A 32 5.50 0.39 -14.59
CA VAL A 32 4.95 1.49 -13.79
C VAL A 32 5.98 2.60 -13.70
N LYS A 33 5.64 3.78 -14.22
CA LYS A 33 6.50 4.97 -14.14
C LYS A 33 6.28 5.70 -12.83
N ILE A 34 7.32 6.34 -12.31
CA ILE A 34 7.24 7.24 -11.16
C ILE A 34 7.67 8.63 -11.62
N SER A 35 6.81 9.63 -11.42
CA SER A 35 7.10 11.03 -11.66
C SER A 35 7.12 11.80 -10.34
N LYS A 36 8.24 12.48 -10.07
CA LYS A 36 8.43 13.39 -8.94
C LYS A 36 8.27 14.87 -9.31
N ASN A 37 7.70 15.16 -10.49
CA ASN A 37 7.39 16.55 -10.86
C ASN A 37 6.18 17.02 -10.06
N VAL A 38 6.42 17.88 -9.06
CA VAL A 38 5.42 18.34 -8.10
C VAL A 38 4.28 19.11 -8.76
N ASP A 39 4.58 19.95 -9.77
CA ASP A 39 3.57 20.73 -10.48
C ASP A 39 2.57 19.81 -11.20
N ILE A 40 3.09 18.77 -11.87
CA ILE A 40 2.24 17.77 -12.54
C ILE A 40 1.47 16.94 -11.51
N ALA A 41 2.10 16.57 -10.38
CA ALA A 41 1.43 15.81 -9.34
C ALA A 41 0.27 16.61 -8.70
N ASN A 42 0.43 17.92 -8.53
CA ASN A 42 -0.62 18.80 -8.02
C ASN A 42 -1.79 18.98 -9.01
N ASP A 43 -1.52 18.94 -10.32
CA ASP A 43 -2.58 18.95 -11.36
C ASP A 43 -3.34 17.62 -11.44
N LYS A 44 -2.63 16.49 -11.36
CA LYS A 44 -3.21 15.16 -11.60
C LYS A 44 -3.84 14.52 -10.37
N CYS A 45 -3.33 14.80 -9.18
CA CYS A 45 -3.73 14.10 -7.97
C CYS A 45 -4.71 14.89 -7.10
N PRO A 46 -5.63 14.22 -6.39
CA PRO A 46 -6.51 14.88 -5.44
C PRO A 46 -5.74 15.73 -4.42
N ASN A 47 -6.23 16.93 -4.11
CA ASN A 47 -5.55 17.86 -3.19
C ASN A 47 -5.22 17.23 -1.83
N SER A 48 -6.09 16.36 -1.33
CA SER A 48 -5.94 15.69 -0.03
C SER A 48 -5.04 14.44 -0.04
N SER A 49 -4.46 14.05 -1.18
CA SER A 49 -3.58 12.89 -1.26
C SER A 49 -2.11 13.28 -1.33
N ASP A 50 -1.28 12.35 -0.87
CA ASP A 50 0.18 12.33 -0.91
C ASP A 50 0.74 12.07 -2.34
N GLY A 51 -0.14 11.69 -3.26
CA GLY A 51 0.16 11.25 -4.63
C GLY A 51 -1.00 10.45 -5.20
N CYS A 52 -0.85 9.92 -6.42
CA CYS A 52 -1.87 9.11 -7.07
C CYS A 52 -1.29 8.22 -8.18
N LEU A 53 -1.98 7.10 -8.42
CA LEU A 53 -1.79 6.26 -9.60
C LEU A 53 -2.75 6.70 -10.69
N VAL A 54 -2.22 6.97 -11.89
CA VAL A 54 -3.00 7.37 -13.06
C VAL A 54 -2.74 6.40 -14.19
N ARG A 55 -3.82 6.01 -14.89
CA ARG A 55 -3.75 5.23 -16.13
C ARG A 55 -4.00 6.17 -17.31
N SER A 56 -3.05 6.25 -18.23
CA SER A 56 -3.23 6.99 -19.49
C SER A 56 -4.12 6.21 -20.48
N ALA A 57 -4.52 6.88 -21.56
CA ALA A 57 -5.37 6.28 -22.60
C ALA A 57 -4.72 5.06 -23.30
N ASN A 58 -3.40 5.03 -23.43
CA ASN A 58 -2.66 3.89 -23.97
C ASN A 58 -2.42 2.77 -22.94
N GLY A 59 -2.96 2.90 -21.72
CA GLY A 59 -2.92 1.89 -20.68
C GLY A 59 -1.69 1.93 -19.77
N GLU A 60 -0.75 2.85 -19.99
CA GLU A 60 0.42 3.05 -19.13
C GLU A 60 0.03 3.54 -17.74
N LEU A 61 0.67 2.97 -16.72
CA LEU A 61 0.47 3.35 -15.32
C LEU A 61 1.60 4.28 -14.88
N THR A 62 1.22 5.47 -14.41
CA THR A 62 2.15 6.45 -13.83
C THR A 62 1.73 6.79 -12.42
N ILE A 63 2.68 6.66 -11.50
CA ILE A 63 2.59 7.18 -10.14
C ILE A 63 3.11 8.62 -10.14
N TYR A 64 2.27 9.55 -9.71
CA TYR A 64 2.66 10.93 -9.45
C TYR A 64 2.78 11.16 -7.95
N ILE A 65 3.93 11.69 -7.53
CA ILE A 65 4.29 11.92 -6.12
C ILE A 65 4.31 13.43 -5.87
N LYS A 66 3.60 13.89 -4.84
CA LYS A 66 3.64 15.29 -4.41
C LYS A 66 4.88 15.58 -3.57
N GLU A 67 5.07 16.82 -3.18
CA GLU A 67 6.16 17.19 -2.29
C GLU A 67 5.95 16.63 -0.87
N PHE A 68 7.02 16.11 -0.27
CA PHE A 68 7.07 15.67 1.11
C PHE A 68 8.21 16.37 1.83
N THR A 69 7.98 16.70 3.10
CA THR A 69 9.04 17.19 4.00
C THR A 69 9.78 16.05 4.71
N SER A 70 9.26 14.82 4.63
CA SER A 70 9.80 13.63 5.30
C SER A 70 10.05 12.53 4.26
N VAL A 71 11.32 12.13 4.14
CA VAL A 71 11.74 11.00 3.28
C VAL A 71 11.01 9.71 3.67
N GLU A 72 10.82 9.47 4.97
CA GLU A 72 10.09 8.29 5.45
C GLU A 72 8.63 8.26 4.94
N MET A 73 7.96 9.41 4.95
CA MET A 73 6.58 9.52 4.46
C MET A 73 6.50 9.41 2.94
N GLU A 74 7.51 9.94 2.23
CA GLU A 74 7.66 9.78 0.78
C GLU A 74 7.81 8.29 0.41
N ASP A 75 8.74 7.57 1.06
CA ASP A 75 8.99 6.14 0.82
C ASP A 75 7.74 5.30 1.09
N ILE A 76 7.05 5.57 2.20
CA ILE A 76 5.78 4.93 2.55
C ILE A 76 4.70 5.21 1.51
N ALA A 77 4.64 6.43 0.97
CA ALA A 77 3.66 6.81 -0.06
C ALA A 77 3.97 6.11 -1.39
N ILE A 78 5.24 6.12 -1.83
CA ILE A 78 5.70 5.41 -3.03
C ILE A 78 5.38 3.93 -2.91
N PHE A 79 5.73 3.29 -1.79
CA PHE A 79 5.43 1.88 -1.56
C PHE A 79 3.93 1.58 -1.64
N GLY A 80 3.09 2.40 -1.02
CA GLY A 80 1.64 2.25 -1.10
C GLY A 80 1.10 2.36 -2.53
N LEU A 81 1.60 3.34 -3.31
CA LEU A 81 1.17 3.57 -4.69
C LEU A 81 1.69 2.47 -5.64
N MET A 82 2.87 1.91 -5.39
CA MET A 82 3.36 0.73 -6.08
C MET A 82 2.47 -0.49 -5.79
N TYR A 83 2.03 -0.66 -4.53
CA TYR A 83 1.10 -1.71 -4.18
C TYR A 83 -0.30 -1.50 -4.80
N ASP A 84 -0.76 -0.25 -4.95
CA ASP A 84 -1.97 0.07 -5.71
C ASP A 84 -1.83 -0.33 -7.19
N ALA A 85 -0.69 -0.02 -7.81
CA ALA A 85 -0.41 -0.39 -9.20
C ALA A 85 -0.42 -1.91 -9.40
N PHE A 86 0.25 -2.62 -8.49
CA PHE A 86 0.24 -4.07 -8.45
C PHE A 86 -1.19 -4.65 -8.35
N GLN A 87 -1.98 -4.18 -7.37
CA GLN A 87 -3.37 -4.63 -7.22
C GLN A 87 -4.20 -4.37 -8.47
N PHE A 88 -4.01 -3.20 -9.09
CA PHE A 88 -4.72 -2.84 -10.32
C PHE A 88 -4.32 -3.72 -11.50
N GLN A 89 -3.05 -4.04 -11.67
CA GLN A 89 -2.58 -4.93 -12.74
C GLN A 89 -3.10 -6.36 -12.58
N VAL A 90 -3.17 -6.88 -11.35
CA VAL A 90 -3.66 -8.24 -11.08
C VAL A 90 -5.19 -8.31 -11.13
N ASN A 91 -5.88 -7.34 -10.54
CA ASN A 91 -7.31 -7.46 -10.23
C ASN A 91 -8.21 -6.44 -10.96
N GLY A 92 -7.63 -5.50 -11.71
CA GLY A 92 -8.33 -4.37 -12.32
C GLY A 92 -8.91 -3.36 -11.33
N LYS A 93 -8.66 -3.53 -10.02
CA LYS A 93 -9.20 -2.68 -8.95
C LYS A 93 -8.22 -2.57 -7.78
N VAL A 94 -8.33 -1.46 -7.04
CA VAL A 94 -7.52 -1.17 -5.86
C VAL A 94 -8.37 -1.32 -4.60
N ASP A 95 -7.87 -2.08 -3.63
CA ASP A 95 -8.44 -2.14 -2.28
C ASP A 95 -7.63 -1.25 -1.34
N LYS A 96 -8.17 -0.07 -1.03
CA LYS A 96 -7.49 0.93 -0.19
C LYS A 96 -7.21 0.44 1.23
N PHE A 97 -8.00 -0.51 1.76
CA PHE A 97 -7.75 -1.06 3.09
C PHE A 97 -6.51 -1.97 3.08
N LYS A 98 -6.36 -2.80 2.04
CA LYS A 98 -5.13 -3.58 1.85
C LYS A 98 -3.92 -2.68 1.68
N THR A 99 -4.02 -1.62 0.89
CA THR A 99 -2.94 -0.64 0.74
C THR A 99 -2.57 0.00 2.07
N CYS A 100 -3.55 0.40 2.88
CA CYS A 100 -3.27 1.00 4.17
C CYS A 100 -2.54 0.03 5.11
N ARG A 101 -2.97 -1.23 5.16
CA ARG A 101 -2.28 -2.30 5.92
C ARG A 101 -0.86 -2.53 5.42
N MET A 102 -0.64 -2.53 4.10
CA MET A 102 0.69 -2.70 3.53
C MET A 102 1.62 -1.52 3.86
N LYS A 103 1.12 -0.27 3.77
CA LYS A 103 1.88 0.92 4.22
C LYS A 103 2.26 0.81 5.70
N LEU A 104 1.35 0.35 6.56
CA LEU A 104 1.63 0.14 7.98
C LEU A 104 2.71 -0.93 8.18
N THR A 105 2.60 -2.09 7.52
CA THR A 105 3.61 -3.15 7.58
C THR A 105 4.98 -2.65 7.14
N TYR A 106 5.06 -1.92 6.03
CA TYR A 106 6.29 -1.33 5.53
C TYR A 106 6.91 -0.36 6.55
N ALA A 107 6.10 0.55 7.12
CA ALA A 107 6.56 1.48 8.14
C ALA A 107 7.10 0.77 9.39
N GLN A 108 6.47 -0.34 9.79
CA GLN A 108 6.91 -1.15 10.94
C GLN A 108 8.23 -1.88 10.65
N GLN A 109 8.36 -2.49 9.47
CA GLN A 109 9.55 -3.24 9.07
C GLN A 109 10.79 -2.34 8.91
N ASN A 110 10.59 -1.08 8.48
CA ASN A 110 11.67 -0.11 8.29
C ASN A 110 11.90 0.79 9.52
N ASN A 111 11.33 0.47 10.68
CA ASN A 111 11.49 1.22 11.93
C ASN A 111 10.99 2.69 11.91
N HIS A 112 10.10 3.07 10.99
CA HIS A 112 9.47 4.39 10.94
C HIS A 112 8.36 4.51 12.01
N ARG A 113 8.75 4.58 13.29
CA ARG A 113 7.83 4.48 14.44
C ARG A 113 6.74 5.55 14.42
N SER A 114 7.09 6.79 14.11
CA SER A 114 6.14 7.92 14.05
C SER A 114 5.12 7.72 12.93
N ALA A 115 5.58 7.33 11.73
CA ALA A 115 4.72 7.04 10.60
C ALA A 115 3.81 5.83 10.86
N ALA A 116 4.34 4.76 11.44
CA ALA A 116 3.56 3.58 11.83
C ALA A 116 2.46 3.93 12.85
N SER A 117 2.77 4.78 13.84
CA SER A 117 1.80 5.26 14.82
C SER A 117 0.68 6.08 14.16
N LEU A 118 1.03 6.96 13.21
CA LEU A 118 0.06 7.74 12.45
C LEU A 118 -0.84 6.84 11.59
N LEU A 119 -0.25 5.87 10.88
CA LEU A 119 -0.97 4.95 10.01
C LEU A 119 -1.94 4.05 10.79
N LYS A 120 -1.55 3.56 11.98
CA LYS A 120 -2.45 2.79 12.86
C LYS A 120 -3.75 3.51 13.20
N LYS A 121 -3.73 4.84 13.28
CA LYS A 121 -4.93 5.65 13.56
C LYS A 121 -5.79 5.88 12.31
N LYS A 122 -5.21 5.75 11.12
CA LYS A 122 -5.84 6.10 9.85
C LYS A 122 -6.39 4.90 9.06
N CYS A 123 -5.93 3.67 9.33
CA CYS A 123 -6.13 2.50 8.44
C CYS A 123 -7.30 1.54 8.77
#